data_AF-A0A3L9YL11-F1
#
_entry.id   AF-A0A3L9YL11-F1
#
_cell.length_a   1.000
_cell.length_b   1.000
_cell.length_c   1.000
_cell.angle_alpha   90.00
_cell.angle_beta   90.00
_cell.angle_gamma   90.00
#
_symmetry.space_group_name_H-M   'P 1'
#
loop_
_entity.id
_entity.type
_entity.pdbx_description
1 polymer ?
#
loop_
_entity_poly.entity_id
_entity_poly.type
_entity_poly.pdbx_seq_one_letter_code
_entity_poly.pdbx_strand_id
1 'polypeptide(L)'
;MTACLGLAATPALALSCLAPSVTGSFNAANEREETFVMAVGELTRTGPDTARPDAVQTGEENLPAPYSFPARFSGLSAMADGFLNPLEVDVTVEVSCVSAWCGTPPLDSYTLFFLREDEEAGVIFEADPCAAYSYMTPTEQDLAEVMGCALGDACGGAN
;
A
#
# COMPACT_ATOMS: atom_id res chain seq x y z
N MET A 1 11.25 -36.41 -37.16
CA MET A 1 11.50 -35.90 -35.79
C MET A 1 11.54 -34.39 -35.91
N THR A 2 10.41 -33.72 -35.73
CA THR A 2 10.28 -32.27 -35.87
C THR A 2 10.29 -31.68 -34.46
N ALA A 3 11.34 -30.93 -34.13
CA ALA A 3 11.47 -30.23 -32.86
C ALA A 3 10.95 -28.79 -33.02
N CYS A 4 9.84 -28.47 -32.36
CA CYS A 4 9.38 -27.10 -32.20
C CYS A 4 10.03 -26.51 -30.93
N LEU A 5 10.97 -25.58 -31.12
CA LEU A 5 11.45 -24.71 -30.04
C LEU A 5 10.40 -23.62 -29.80
N GLY A 6 9.64 -23.74 -28.72
CA GLY A 6 8.79 -22.66 -28.21
C GLY A 6 9.64 -21.69 -27.40
N LEU A 7 9.82 -20.46 -27.89
CA LEU A 7 10.32 -19.36 -27.07
C LEU A 7 9.23 -18.97 -26.08
N ALA A 8 9.38 -19.38 -24.82
CA ALA A 8 8.63 -18.80 -23.72
C ALA A 8 9.16 -17.38 -23.49
N ALA A 9 8.46 -16.38 -24.04
CA ALA A 9 8.65 -15.00 -23.64
C ALA A 9 8.10 -14.86 -22.22
N THR A 10 8.98 -14.94 -21.22
CA THR A 10 8.64 -14.52 -19.86
C THR A 10 8.27 -13.04 -19.92
N PRO A 11 7.12 -12.60 -19.38
CA PRO A 11 6.87 -11.17 -19.24
C PRO A 11 7.99 -10.63 -18.34
N ALA A 12 8.86 -9.82 -18.92
CA ALA A 12 9.69 -8.92 -18.15
C ALA A 12 8.69 -7.95 -17.49
N LEU A 13 8.29 -8.26 -16.25
CA LEU A 13 7.68 -7.28 -15.37
C LEU A 13 8.76 -6.22 -15.16
N ALA A 14 8.77 -5.24 -16.06
CA ALA A 14 9.57 -4.05 -15.92
C ALA A 14 9.17 -3.43 -14.58
N LEU A 15 10.10 -3.46 -13.62
CA LEU A 15 10.07 -2.76 -12.34
C LEU A 15 10.13 -1.23 -12.55
N SER A 16 9.36 -0.70 -13.49
CA SER A 16 8.99 0.71 -13.49
C SER A 16 7.68 0.79 -12.73
N CYS A 17 7.75 0.99 -11.41
CA CYS A 17 6.57 1.42 -10.68
C CYS A 17 5.99 2.62 -11.42
N LEU A 18 4.78 2.47 -11.98
CA LEU A 18 4.04 3.63 -12.44
C LEU A 18 3.71 4.44 -11.19
N ALA A 19 3.81 5.77 -11.27
CA ALA A 19 3.40 6.61 -10.14
C ALA A 19 1.96 6.22 -9.74
N PRO A 20 1.69 5.93 -8.46
CA PRO A 20 0.38 5.48 -8.02
C PRO A 20 -0.66 6.55 -8.36
N SER A 21 -1.71 6.17 -9.10
CA SER A 21 -2.94 6.95 -9.18
C SER A 21 -3.85 6.55 -8.02
N VAL A 22 -4.78 7.43 -7.64
CA VAL A 22 -5.75 7.12 -6.57
C VAL A 22 -6.56 5.85 -6.87
N THR A 23 -6.96 5.66 -8.12
CA THR A 23 -7.64 4.45 -8.61
C THR A 23 -6.73 3.23 -8.66
N GLY A 24 -5.44 3.42 -8.96
CA GLY A 24 -4.43 2.36 -8.93
C GLY A 24 -4.24 1.81 -7.52
N SER A 25 -4.14 2.69 -6.52
CA SER A 25 -4.06 2.29 -5.11
C SER A 25 -5.32 1.58 -4.64
N PHE A 26 -6.50 2.07 -5.04
CA PHE A 26 -7.75 1.36 -4.76
C PHE A 26 -7.79 -0.04 -5.38
N ASN A 27 -7.45 -0.16 -6.67
CA ASN A 27 -7.45 -1.44 -7.36
C ASN A 27 -6.45 -2.41 -6.73
N ALA A 28 -5.25 -1.94 -6.36
CA ALA A 28 -4.25 -2.75 -5.67
C ALA A 28 -4.77 -3.33 -4.34
N ALA A 29 -5.53 -2.55 -3.57
CA ALA A 29 -6.17 -3.03 -2.35
C ALA A 29 -7.39 -3.93 -2.62
N ASN A 30 -8.20 -3.60 -3.63
CA ASN A 30 -9.44 -4.33 -3.95
C ASN A 30 -9.21 -5.68 -4.66
N GLU A 31 -8.04 -5.88 -5.28
CA GLU A 31 -7.62 -7.15 -5.86
C GLU A 31 -7.15 -8.19 -4.82
N ARG A 32 -6.99 -7.76 -3.56
CA ARG A 32 -6.52 -8.58 -2.44
C ARG A 32 -7.69 -9.24 -1.70
N GLU A 33 -7.42 -10.39 -1.07
CA GLU A 33 -8.42 -11.10 -0.26
C GLU A 33 -8.57 -10.50 1.14
N GLU A 34 -7.54 -9.78 1.60
CA GLU A 34 -7.53 -9.11 2.89
C GLU A 34 -8.46 -7.90 2.92
N THR A 35 -8.92 -7.54 4.13
CA THR A 35 -9.79 -6.37 4.30
C THR A 35 -8.94 -5.11 4.43
N PHE A 36 -9.28 -4.07 3.65
CA PHE A 36 -8.61 -2.78 3.69
C PHE A 36 -9.61 -1.67 4.07
N VAL A 37 -9.18 -0.79 4.96
CA VAL A 37 -9.85 0.45 5.33
C VAL A 37 -9.16 1.60 4.61
N MET A 38 -9.92 2.34 3.81
CA MET A 38 -9.45 3.62 3.27
C MET A 38 -9.49 4.68 4.37
N ALA A 39 -8.37 5.35 4.62
CA ALA A 39 -8.29 6.42 5.61
C ALA A 39 -7.42 7.57 5.11
N VAL A 40 -7.86 8.80 5.30
CA VAL A 40 -7.11 10.01 4.95
C VAL A 40 -6.66 10.74 6.21
N GLY A 41 -5.38 11.07 6.29
CA GLY A 41 -4.81 11.65 7.50
C GLY A 41 -3.30 11.59 7.52
N GLU A 42 -2.74 11.48 8.71
CA GLU A 42 -1.29 11.44 8.93
C GLU A 42 -0.89 10.18 9.71
N LEU A 43 0.32 9.70 9.43
CA LEU A 43 0.93 8.58 10.12
C LEU A 43 2.19 9.07 10.84
N THR A 44 2.17 9.03 12.18
CA THR A 44 3.30 9.48 13.00
C THR A 44 3.98 8.29 13.65
N ARG A 45 5.29 8.19 13.46
CA ARG A 45 6.09 7.10 14.01
C ARG A 45 6.18 7.20 15.55
N THR A 46 5.99 6.08 16.24
CA THR A 46 5.98 6.04 17.72
C THR A 46 7.08 5.18 18.34
N GLY A 47 7.82 4.39 17.54
CA GLY A 47 8.86 3.52 18.07
C GLY A 47 9.97 3.15 17.06
N PRO A 48 10.95 2.34 17.51
CA PRO A 48 12.11 1.93 16.71
C PRO A 48 11.76 0.85 15.68
N ASP A 49 12.68 0.59 14.75
CA ASP A 49 12.56 -0.49 13.78
C ASP A 49 12.71 -1.85 14.48
N THR A 50 11.96 -2.83 13.98
CA THR A 50 12.03 -4.23 14.35
C THR A 50 12.21 -5.05 13.07
N ALA A 51 13.19 -5.95 13.04
CA ALA A 51 13.35 -6.85 11.90
C ALA A 51 12.12 -7.75 11.77
N ARG A 52 11.57 -7.90 10.55
CA ARG A 52 10.42 -8.79 10.38
C ARG A 52 10.89 -10.26 10.22
N PRO A 53 10.28 -11.22 10.94
CA PRO A 53 10.69 -12.62 10.93
C PRO A 53 10.28 -13.36 9.64
N ASP A 54 9.33 -12.82 8.87
CA ASP A 54 8.86 -13.34 7.58
C ASP A 54 9.83 -13.05 6.42
N ALA A 55 10.84 -12.22 6.64
CA ALA A 55 11.86 -11.91 5.66
C ALA A 55 12.68 -13.17 5.34
N VAL A 56 12.52 -13.68 4.12
CA VAL A 56 13.47 -14.63 3.54
C VAL A 56 14.80 -13.90 3.43
N GLN A 57 15.74 -14.18 4.34
CA GLN A 57 17.13 -13.78 4.19
C GLN A 57 17.60 -14.41 2.87
N THR A 58 17.76 -13.61 1.81
CA THR A 58 18.25 -14.12 0.52
C THR A 58 19.70 -14.58 0.59
N GLY A 59 20.34 -14.54 1.77
CA GLY A 59 21.74 -14.92 1.98
C GLY A 59 22.72 -13.91 1.38
N GLU A 60 22.23 -12.82 0.79
CA GLU A 60 23.04 -11.76 0.22
C GLU A 60 23.29 -10.70 1.30
N GLU A 61 24.47 -10.75 1.93
CA GLU A 61 24.89 -9.89 3.06
C GLU A 61 24.83 -8.36 2.81
N ASN A 62 24.40 -7.92 1.62
CA ASN A 62 24.39 -6.52 1.20
C ASN A 62 23.02 -5.97 0.76
N LEU A 63 21.94 -6.76 0.84
CA LEU A 63 20.59 -6.26 0.52
C LEU A 63 19.88 -5.77 1.79
N PRO A 64 19.11 -4.66 1.71
CA PRO A 64 18.34 -4.19 2.85
C PRO A 64 17.26 -5.21 3.22
N ALA A 65 17.12 -5.48 4.52
CA ALA A 65 16.13 -6.40 5.04
C ALA A 65 14.78 -5.67 5.29
N PRO A 66 13.64 -6.32 5.01
CA PRO A 66 12.34 -5.85 5.44
C PRO A 66 12.28 -5.64 6.96
N TYR A 67 11.57 -4.61 7.39
CA TYR A 67 11.44 -4.22 8.79
C TYR A 67 10.04 -3.68 9.06
N SER A 68 9.68 -3.59 10.34
CA SER A 68 8.45 -2.95 10.79
C SER A 68 8.69 -1.98 11.92
N PHE A 69 7.75 -1.07 12.16
CA PHE A 69 7.78 -0.19 13.32
C PHE A 69 6.37 0.24 13.71
N PRO A 70 6.13 0.57 14.99
CA PRO A 70 4.84 1.09 15.40
C PRO A 70 4.70 2.58 15.02
N ALA A 71 3.49 2.94 14.61
CA ALA A 71 3.04 4.28 14.31
C ALA A 71 1.63 4.52 14.87
N ARG A 72 1.22 5.78 14.85
CA ARG A 72 -0.13 6.24 15.18
C ARG A 72 -0.72 6.86 13.94
N PHE A 73 -1.87 6.38 13.49
CA PHE A 73 -2.67 7.06 12.49
C PHE A 73 -3.63 8.05 13.16
N SER A 74 -3.80 9.22 12.57
CA SER A 74 -4.80 10.21 12.96
C SER A 74 -5.44 10.81 11.71
N GLY A 75 -6.78 10.72 11.62
CA GLY A 75 -7.50 11.24 10.47
C GLY A 75 -8.95 10.78 10.40
N LEU A 76 -9.42 10.58 9.18
CA LEU A 76 -10.79 10.17 8.87
C LEU A 76 -10.77 8.90 8.04
N SER A 77 -11.67 7.97 8.35
CA SER A 77 -11.91 6.76 7.56
C SER A 77 -13.10 6.94 6.62
N ALA A 78 -13.08 6.20 5.52
CA ALA A 78 -14.15 6.19 4.53
C ALA A 78 -15.45 5.60 5.10
N MET A 79 -16.56 6.25 4.77
CA MET A 79 -17.93 5.81 4.94
C MET A 79 -18.67 6.00 3.62
N ALA A 80 -19.91 5.52 3.51
CA ALA A 80 -20.69 5.61 2.28
C ALA A 80 -20.88 7.04 1.73
N ASP A 81 -20.77 8.06 2.57
CA ASP A 81 -20.87 9.49 2.24
C ASP A 81 -19.52 10.23 2.20
N GLY A 82 -18.40 9.50 2.32
CA GLY A 82 -17.04 10.03 2.19
C GLY A 82 -16.18 9.81 3.45
N PHE A 83 -15.06 10.54 3.54
CA PHE A 83 -14.14 10.45 4.67
C PHE A 83 -14.64 11.32 5.83
N LEU A 84 -15.53 10.79 6.65
CA LEU A 84 -16.19 11.56 7.71
C LEU A 84 -16.06 10.93 9.11
N ASN A 85 -15.66 9.66 9.21
CA ASN A 85 -15.57 8.97 10.49
C ASN A 85 -14.19 9.17 11.13
N PRO A 86 -14.06 9.84 12.28
CA PRO A 86 -12.78 10.00 12.97
C PRO A 86 -12.14 8.65 13.25
N LEU A 87 -10.87 8.52 12.89
CA LEU A 87 -10.07 7.32 13.10
C LEU A 87 -8.74 7.71 13.74
N GLU A 88 -8.51 7.21 14.95
CA GLU A 88 -7.22 7.29 15.62
C GLU A 88 -6.83 5.91 16.16
N VAL A 89 -5.86 5.27 15.52
CA VAL A 89 -5.48 3.88 15.81
C VAL A 89 -3.97 3.72 15.80
N ASP A 90 -3.50 2.76 16.58
CA ASP A 90 -2.11 2.30 16.48
C ASP A 90 -2.00 1.43 15.24
N VAL A 91 -0.95 1.67 14.45
CA VAL A 91 -0.70 1.01 13.17
C VAL A 91 0.69 0.41 13.20
N THR A 92 0.82 -0.85 12.80
CA THR A 92 2.11 -1.43 12.49
C THR A 92 2.46 -1.10 11.05
N VAL A 93 3.55 -0.36 10.85
CA VAL A 93 4.06 -0.09 9.50
C VAL A 93 4.99 -1.21 9.11
N GLU A 94 4.69 -1.87 8.00
CA GLU A 94 5.49 -2.95 7.44
C GLU A 94 6.18 -2.48 6.17
N VAL A 95 7.51 -2.34 6.24
CA VAL A 95 8.32 -1.92 5.10
C VAL A 95 8.86 -3.15 4.39
N SER A 96 8.45 -3.33 3.14
CA SER A 96 8.99 -4.37 2.27
C SER A 96 10.11 -3.84 1.40
N CYS A 97 11.04 -4.75 1.04
CA CYS A 97 12.19 -4.43 0.20
C CYS A 97 12.24 -5.39 -0.99
N VAL A 98 12.50 -4.83 -2.17
CA VAL A 98 12.72 -5.57 -3.42
C VAL A 98 14.13 -5.26 -3.90
N SER A 99 15.00 -6.27 -3.86
CA SER A 99 16.43 -6.11 -4.16
C SER A 99 17.04 -5.01 -3.28
N ALA A 100 17.59 -3.95 -3.89
CA ALA A 100 18.25 -2.86 -3.18
C ALA A 100 17.32 -1.71 -2.73
N TRP A 101 16.00 -1.82 -2.94
CA TRP A 101 15.04 -0.74 -2.64
C TRP A 101 13.98 -1.18 -1.64
N CYS A 102 13.76 -0.37 -0.61
CA CYS A 102 12.66 -0.54 0.32
C CYS A 102 11.59 0.51 0.09
N GLY A 103 10.37 0.20 0.51
CA GLY A 103 9.30 1.18 0.59
C GLY A 103 9.67 2.36 1.50
N THR A 104 9.12 3.52 1.16
CA THR A 104 9.27 4.74 1.97
C THR A 104 7.88 5.14 2.45
N PRO A 105 7.53 4.85 3.72
CA PRO A 105 6.21 5.23 4.24
C PRO A 105 6.08 6.76 4.30
N PRO A 106 4.94 7.33 3.88
CA PRO A 106 4.71 8.78 3.90
C PRO A 106 4.33 9.27 5.30
N LEU A 107 5.32 9.36 6.18
CA LEU A 107 5.15 9.82 7.56
C LEU A 107 4.88 11.34 7.63
N ASP A 108 4.10 11.74 8.63
CA ASP A 108 3.83 13.14 8.99
C ASP A 108 3.37 14.00 7.79
N SER A 109 2.59 13.39 6.89
CA SER A 109 2.10 14.01 5.66
C SER A 109 0.65 13.62 5.41
N TYR A 110 -0.16 14.59 4.95
CA TYR A 110 -1.55 14.38 4.59
C TYR A 110 -1.64 13.43 3.38
N THR A 111 -2.11 12.21 3.64
CA THR A 111 -2.06 11.10 2.70
C THR A 111 -3.34 10.27 2.80
N LEU A 112 -3.80 9.75 1.66
CA LEU A 112 -4.77 8.67 1.62
C LEU A 112 -4.04 7.33 1.78
N PHE A 113 -4.39 6.56 2.80
CA PHE A 113 -3.85 5.26 3.12
C PHE A 113 -4.89 4.16 2.89
N PHE A 114 -4.41 3.00 2.46
CA PHE A 114 -5.15 1.75 2.46
C PHE A 114 -4.59 0.89 3.59
N LEU A 115 -5.25 0.93 4.75
CA LEU A 115 -4.83 0.24 5.96
C LEU A 115 -5.42 -1.16 5.97
N ARG A 116 -4.57 -2.19 6.02
CA ARG A 116 -5.01 -3.58 6.11
C ARG A 116 -5.47 -3.89 7.53
N GLU A 117 -6.60 -4.56 7.65
CA GLU A 117 -7.05 -5.17 8.89
C GLU A 117 -6.50 -6.60 9.01
N ASP A 118 -5.99 -6.92 10.18
CA ASP A 118 -5.45 -8.21 10.54
C ASP A 118 -6.04 -8.64 11.89
N GLU A 119 -6.61 -9.85 11.95
CA GLU A 119 -7.28 -10.33 13.16
C GLU A 119 -6.31 -10.53 14.35
N GLU A 120 -5.03 -10.81 14.07
CA GLU A 120 -4.02 -11.07 15.11
C GLU A 120 -3.14 -9.84 15.37
N ALA A 121 -2.72 -9.15 14.31
CA ALA A 121 -1.77 -8.04 14.36
C ALA A 121 -2.43 -6.64 14.42
N GLY A 122 -3.75 -6.55 14.24
CA GLY A 122 -4.50 -5.30 14.27
C GLY A 122 -4.43 -4.55 12.94
N VAL A 123 -4.17 -3.24 12.99
CA VAL A 123 -4.13 -2.40 11.78
C VAL A 123 -2.71 -2.33 11.25
N ILE A 124 -2.53 -2.63 9.97
CA ILE A 124 -1.23 -2.65 9.29
C ILE A 124 -1.23 -1.67 8.12
N PHE A 125 -0.13 -0.93 7.96
CA PHE A 125 0.16 -0.21 6.74
C PHE A 125 1.34 -0.85 6.00
N GLU A 126 1.11 -1.29 4.76
CA GLU A 126 2.14 -1.87 3.90
C GLU A 126 2.85 -0.78 3.10
N ALA A 127 4.12 -0.55 3.43
CA ALA A 127 4.99 0.36 2.72
C ALA A 127 5.87 -0.44 1.74
N ASP A 128 5.37 -0.61 0.52
CA ASP A 128 6.11 -1.26 -0.57
C ASP A 128 6.95 -0.27 -1.40
N PRO A 129 7.95 -0.75 -2.18
CA PRO A 129 8.80 0.11 -3.00
C PRO A 129 8.07 0.92 -4.09
N CYS A 130 6.87 0.51 -4.50
CA CYS A 130 6.03 1.21 -5.47
C CYS A 130 4.97 2.11 -4.81
N ALA A 131 4.87 2.13 -3.47
CA ALA A 131 3.89 2.87 -2.70
C ALA A 131 2.44 2.56 -3.12
N ALA A 132 2.11 1.30 -3.41
CA ALA A 132 0.80 0.93 -3.96
C ALA A 132 -0.35 1.29 -3.01
N TYR A 133 -0.14 1.23 -1.70
CA TYR A 133 -1.17 1.41 -0.67
C TYR A 133 -1.26 2.82 -0.08
N SER A 134 -0.63 3.82 -0.73
CA SER A 134 -0.72 5.21 -0.29
C SER A 134 -0.74 6.19 -1.46
N TYR A 135 -1.52 7.26 -1.32
CA TYR A 135 -1.58 8.35 -2.27
C TYR A 135 -1.42 9.69 -1.53
N MET A 136 -0.24 10.30 -1.68
CA MET A 136 0.13 11.52 -0.96
C MET A 136 -0.60 12.74 -1.48
N THR A 137 -0.93 13.68 -0.59
CA THR A 137 -1.55 14.97 -0.92
C THR A 137 -2.82 14.86 -1.79
N PRO A 138 -3.80 14.01 -1.41
CA PRO A 138 -5.02 13.83 -2.20
C PRO A 138 -5.82 15.13 -2.29
N THR A 139 -6.29 15.46 -3.48
CA THR A 139 -7.28 16.52 -3.70
C THR A 139 -8.68 16.03 -3.36
N GLU A 140 -9.64 16.95 -3.19
CA GLU A 140 -11.05 16.58 -3.00
C GLU A 140 -11.60 15.75 -4.19
N GLN A 141 -11.11 16.02 -5.41
CA GLN A 141 -11.47 15.24 -6.59
C GLN A 141 -10.93 13.80 -6.50
N ASP A 142 -9.69 13.61 -6.04
CA ASP A 142 -9.12 12.27 -5.85
C ASP A 142 -9.92 11.48 -4.80
N LEU A 143 -10.29 12.13 -3.69
CA LEU A 143 -11.10 11.50 -2.64
C LEU A 143 -12.51 11.16 -3.13
N ALA A 144 -13.13 12.00 -3.98
CA ALA A 144 -14.41 11.68 -4.58
C ALA A 144 -14.31 10.52 -5.58
N GLU A 145 -13.24 10.47 -6.39
CA GLU A 145 -12.99 9.40 -7.35
C GLU A 145 -12.81 8.05 -6.67
N VAL A 146 -12.00 7.98 -5.61
CA VAL A 146 -11.78 6.74 -4.86
C VAL A 146 -13.04 6.25 -4.14
N MET A 147 -13.86 7.19 -3.64
CA MET A 147 -15.15 6.86 -3.05
C MET A 147 -16.12 6.31 -4.08
N GLY A 148 -16.14 6.86 -5.30
CA GLY A 148 -16.90 6.30 -6.42
C GLY A 148 -16.50 4.85 -6.70
N CYS A 149 -15.19 4.57 -6.76
CA CYS A 149 -14.67 3.21 -6.91
C CYS A 149 -15.21 2.26 -5.82
N ALA A 150 -15.12 2.67 -4.56
CA ALA A 150 -15.56 1.87 -3.42
C ALA A 150 -17.07 1.60 -3.39
N LEU A 151 -17.87 2.51 -3.96
CA LEU A 151 -19.33 2.38 -4.06
C LEU A 151 -19.79 1.60 -5.30
N GLY A 152 -18.86 1.13 -6.14
CA GLY A 152 -19.15 0.31 -7.31
C GLY A 152 -19.35 1.09 -8.62
N ASP A 153 -18.98 2.37 -8.66
CA ASP A 153 -18.84 3.10 -9.91
C ASP A 153 -17.63 2.57 -10.71
N ALA A 154 -17.56 2.89 -12.00
CA ALA A 154 -16.45 2.45 -12.84
C ALA A 154 -15.11 3.05 -12.37
N CYS A 155 -14.31 2.24 -11.68
CA CYS A 155 -12.98 2.64 -11.21
C CYS A 155 -11.98 2.67 -12.38
N GLY A 156 -11.31 3.81 -12.59
CA GLY A 156 -10.39 4.01 -13.72
C GLY A 156 -11.05 4.53 -15.00
N GLY A 157 -12.23 5.16 -14.88
CA GLY A 157 -12.98 5.75 -15.99
C GLY A 157 -12.94 7.29 -16.03
N ALA A 158 -11.76 7.90 -16.18
CA ALA A 158 -11.65 9.26 -16.68
C ALA A 158 -10.99 9.20 -18.08
N ASN A 159 -11.73 9.65 -19.10
CA ASN A 159 -11.27 9.75 -20.49
C ASN A 159 -10.03 10.63 -20.65
#